data_AF-A0A5C7EUV2-F1
#
_entry.id   AF-A0A5C7EUV2-F1
#
_cell.length_a   1.000
_cell.length_b   1.000
_cell.length_c   1.000
_cell.angle_alpha   90.00
_cell.angle_beta   90.00
_cell.angle_gamma   90.00
#
_symmetry.space_group_name_H-M   'P 1'
#
loop_
_entity.id
_entity.type
_entity.pdbx_description
1 polymer ?
#
loop_
_entity_poly.entity_id
_entity_poly.type
_entity_poly.pdbx_seq_one_letter_code
_entity_poly.pdbx_strand_id
1 'polypeptide(L)'
;MAGKAMSEEAGRELVNTSKSKFAGSIALSGLQIQLKNAQSSPAVLSSATIPTASGSAPGAMSAADKAKLDGVQTGANKYVLPVAGKSLGGVKTTSDVASAAGYTPSPIVDGVVYYKDTLYPPASQTAPGTMSAEDKKKLDGIEDGATCVIVDDWPEPRSQNAVSSGGVHEKLKSVSDYLSLKAPLASPALSGTPTAPTPSAADNSTKIATTAFVQTAVREAVTGATAYQGGAESYAAIIATAYKPGWYWVVKTPGAYAGQACEAGDMVFANTAKGSTSKDSDFDIIQSNIDFVTAADVKGWF
;
A
#
# COMPACT_ATOMS: atom_id res chain seq x y z
N MET A 1 102.45 43.13 -106.59
CA MET A 1 102.10 41.93 -105.80
C MET A 1 100.69 41.51 -106.23
N ALA A 2 100.56 40.44 -107.01
CA ALA A 2 99.26 39.92 -107.42
C ALA A 2 98.55 39.34 -106.20
N GLY A 3 97.41 39.92 -105.81
CA GLY A 3 96.58 39.38 -104.74
C GLY A 3 96.04 38.02 -105.16
N LYS A 4 96.37 36.97 -104.40
CA LYS A 4 95.72 35.66 -104.55
C LYS A 4 94.23 35.84 -104.26
N ALA A 5 93.40 35.83 -105.30
CA ALA A 5 91.96 35.69 -105.14
C ALA A 5 91.67 34.32 -104.50
N MET A 6 90.80 34.29 -103.49
CA MET A 6 90.33 33.03 -102.90
C MET A 6 89.68 32.16 -103.98
N SER A 7 89.95 30.86 -103.96
CA SER A 7 89.21 29.90 -104.79
C SER A 7 87.75 29.86 -104.35
N GLU A 8 86.83 29.55 -105.28
CA GLU A 8 85.41 29.42 -104.94
C GLU A 8 85.16 28.41 -103.82
N GLU A 9 85.93 27.31 -103.77
CA GLU A 9 85.82 26.29 -102.73
C GLU A 9 86.17 26.85 -101.34
N ALA A 10 87.27 27.60 -101.24
CA ALA A 10 87.65 28.26 -99.99
C ALA A 10 86.61 29.32 -99.58
N GLY A 11 85.96 29.98 -100.54
CA GLY A 11 84.84 30.88 -100.28
C GLY A 11 83.62 30.18 -99.69
N ARG A 12 83.21 29.03 -100.26
CA ARG A 12 82.08 28.24 -99.75
C ARG A 12 82.37 27.66 -98.37
N GLU A 13 83.58 27.16 -98.15
CA GLU A 13 84.00 26.63 -96.85
C GLU A 13 84.02 27.72 -95.77
N LEU A 14 84.51 28.92 -96.10
CA LEU A 14 84.50 30.07 -95.17
C LEU A 14 83.06 30.49 -94.80
N VAL A 15 82.15 30.54 -95.78
CA VAL A 15 80.74 30.88 -95.54
C VAL A 15 80.05 29.81 -94.69
N ASN A 16 80.26 28.54 -94.98
CA ASN A 16 79.68 27.44 -94.21
C ASN A 16 80.23 27.38 -92.79
N THR A 17 81.54 27.58 -92.62
CA THR A 17 82.19 27.64 -91.30
C THR A 17 81.71 28.85 -90.51
N SER A 18 81.56 30.02 -91.16
CA SER A 18 81.06 31.23 -90.51
C SER A 18 79.60 31.09 -90.09
N LYS A 19 78.73 30.51 -90.93
CA LYS A 19 77.33 30.24 -90.59
C LYS A 19 77.20 29.20 -89.46
N SER A 20 77.95 28.10 -89.54
CA SER A 20 77.95 27.03 -88.53
C SER A 20 78.45 27.55 -87.17
N LYS A 21 79.58 28.28 -87.16
CA LYS A 21 80.13 28.81 -85.91
C LYS A 21 79.28 29.94 -85.36
N PHE A 22 78.80 30.88 -86.16
CA PHE A 22 77.98 31.99 -85.67
C PHE A 22 76.65 31.50 -85.06
N ALA A 23 75.97 30.57 -85.73
CA ALA A 23 74.72 29.99 -85.21
C ALA A 23 74.94 29.13 -83.95
N GLY A 24 76.03 28.35 -83.89
CA GLY A 24 76.37 27.57 -82.69
C GLY A 24 76.94 28.39 -81.52
N SER A 25 77.41 29.61 -81.78
CA SER A 25 77.99 30.51 -80.76
C SER A 25 76.96 31.32 -79.98
N ILE A 26 75.71 31.37 -80.45
CA ILE A 26 74.60 32.03 -79.77
C ILE A 26 73.95 31.00 -78.84
N ALA A 27 74.23 31.12 -77.54
CA ALA A 27 73.58 30.30 -76.51
C ALA A 27 72.58 31.15 -75.72
N LEU A 28 71.38 30.60 -75.52
CA LEU A 28 70.42 31.13 -74.56
C LEU A 28 70.68 30.49 -73.19
N SER A 29 71.01 31.31 -72.20
CA SER A 29 71.19 30.88 -70.81
C SER A 29 70.36 31.78 -69.91
N GLY A 30 69.19 31.31 -69.50
CA GLY A 30 68.22 32.12 -68.75
C GLY A 30 67.76 33.34 -69.55
N LEU A 31 67.84 34.53 -68.93
CA LEU A 31 67.39 35.82 -69.47
C LEU A 31 68.46 36.60 -70.25
N GLN A 32 69.61 35.97 -70.56
CA GLN A 32 70.73 36.60 -71.25
C GLN A 32 71.04 35.92 -72.60
N ILE A 33 71.42 36.76 -73.57
CA ILE A 33 72.03 36.31 -74.83
C ILE A 33 73.55 36.48 -74.69
N GLN A 34 74.28 35.38 -74.86
CA GLN A 34 75.73 35.34 -74.68
C GLN A 34 76.43 34.84 -75.94
N LEU A 35 77.61 35.39 -76.21
CA LEU A 35 78.54 34.85 -77.21
C LEU A 35 79.59 33.98 -76.52
N LYS A 36 79.66 32.71 -76.93
CA LYS A 36 80.63 31.73 -76.43
C LYS A 36 81.67 31.39 -77.49
N ASN A 37 82.49 32.37 -77.89
CA ASN A 37 83.57 32.13 -78.83
C ASN A 37 84.84 31.60 -78.12
N ALA A 38 84.78 30.38 -77.58
CA ALA A 38 85.88 29.69 -76.89
C ALA A 38 86.51 30.42 -75.69
N GLN A 39 85.87 31.49 -75.19
CA GLN A 39 86.29 32.19 -73.97
C GLN A 39 85.80 31.45 -72.72
N SER A 40 86.57 31.49 -71.64
CA SER A 40 86.23 30.87 -70.35
C SER A 40 85.08 31.56 -69.62
N SER A 41 84.81 32.84 -69.94
CA SER A 41 83.64 33.59 -69.49
C SER A 41 82.93 34.22 -70.70
N PRO A 42 81.66 33.87 -70.99
CA PRO A 42 80.93 34.42 -72.13
C PRO A 42 80.70 35.93 -72.03
N ALA A 43 80.76 36.63 -73.16
CA ALA A 43 80.37 38.04 -73.23
C ALA A 43 78.84 38.16 -73.32
N VAL A 44 78.23 38.91 -72.38
CA VAL A 44 76.79 39.19 -72.37
C VAL A 44 76.51 40.35 -73.33
N LEU A 45 75.72 40.09 -74.37
CA LEU A 45 75.33 41.12 -75.33
C LEU A 45 74.09 41.88 -74.89
N SER A 46 73.20 41.21 -74.16
CA SER A 46 72.00 41.80 -73.57
C SER A 46 71.49 40.95 -72.40
N SER A 47 70.76 41.60 -71.50
CA SER A 47 70.03 40.96 -70.40
C SER A 47 68.62 41.52 -70.31
N ALA A 48 67.63 40.66 -70.13
CA ALA A 48 66.29 41.06 -69.77
C ALA A 48 66.09 40.99 -68.25
N THR A 49 65.39 41.97 -67.67
CA THR A 49 64.97 41.95 -66.25
C THR A 49 63.51 41.53 -66.17
N ILE A 50 63.17 40.53 -65.36
CA ILE A 50 61.76 40.24 -65.04
C ILE A 50 61.29 41.29 -64.01
N PRO A 51 60.24 42.07 -64.30
CA PRO A 51 59.74 43.07 -63.35
C PRO A 51 59.20 42.41 -62.08
N THR A 52 59.30 43.11 -60.95
CA THR A 52 58.69 42.67 -59.69
C THR A 52 57.17 42.62 -59.85
N ALA A 53 56.54 41.51 -59.47
CA ALA A 53 55.09 41.39 -59.51
C ALA A 53 54.45 42.34 -58.49
N SER A 54 53.43 43.09 -58.92
CA SER A 54 52.60 43.94 -58.07
C SER A 54 51.13 43.51 -58.15
N GLY A 55 50.26 44.08 -57.32
CA GLY A 55 48.81 43.81 -57.40
C GLY A 55 48.16 44.25 -58.72
N SER A 56 48.87 45.01 -59.56
CA SER A 56 48.38 45.55 -60.84
C SER A 56 49.24 45.17 -62.06
N ALA A 57 50.43 44.62 -61.87
CA ALA A 57 51.32 44.22 -62.96
C ALA A 57 51.95 42.84 -62.71
N PRO A 58 51.93 41.94 -63.70
CA PRO A 58 52.59 40.64 -63.58
C PRO A 58 54.11 40.78 -63.54
N GLY A 59 54.75 39.86 -62.84
CA GLY A 59 56.21 39.69 -62.80
C GLY A 59 56.58 38.24 -63.02
N ALA A 60 57.38 37.65 -62.12
CA ALA A 60 57.60 36.20 -62.09
C ALA A 60 56.35 35.36 -61.72
N MET A 61 55.27 36.02 -61.27
CA MET A 61 53.94 35.45 -61.00
C MET A 61 52.84 36.39 -61.52
N SER A 62 51.60 35.89 -61.62
CA SER A 62 50.46 36.71 -62.05
C SER A 62 50.12 37.81 -61.02
N ALA A 63 49.60 38.95 -61.47
CA ALA A 63 49.12 40.00 -60.57
C ALA A 63 48.01 39.50 -59.63
N ALA A 64 47.15 38.60 -60.13
CA ALA A 64 46.08 37.99 -59.35
C ALA A 64 46.61 37.12 -58.22
N ASP A 65 47.65 36.31 -58.46
CA ASP A 65 48.23 35.49 -57.41
C ASP A 65 49.05 36.32 -56.42
N LYS A 66 49.69 37.41 -56.88
CA LYS A 66 50.38 38.34 -55.99
C LYS A 66 49.40 39.03 -55.06
N ALA A 67 48.25 39.47 -55.55
CA ALA A 67 47.19 40.07 -54.75
C ALA A 67 46.65 39.12 -53.67
N LYS A 68 46.55 37.81 -53.96
CA LYS A 68 46.15 36.79 -52.95
C LYS A 68 47.17 36.64 -51.82
N LEU A 69 48.45 36.92 -52.08
CA LEU A 69 49.53 36.82 -51.10
C LEU A 69 49.81 38.15 -50.39
N ASP A 70 49.23 39.27 -50.84
CA ASP A 70 49.37 40.57 -50.17
C ASP A 70 48.77 40.51 -48.75
N GLY A 71 49.60 40.80 -47.74
CA GLY A 71 49.21 40.79 -46.33
C GLY A 71 49.47 39.48 -45.59
N VAL A 72 49.97 38.43 -46.25
CA VAL A 72 50.45 37.22 -45.58
C VAL A 72 51.90 37.43 -45.11
N GLN A 73 52.14 37.42 -43.79
CA GLN A 73 53.51 37.47 -43.24
C GLN A 73 54.30 36.20 -43.62
N THR A 74 55.60 36.35 -43.86
CA THR A 74 56.52 35.23 -44.13
C THR A 74 56.40 34.17 -43.02
N GLY A 75 55.96 32.96 -43.36
CA GLY A 75 55.81 31.83 -42.42
C GLY A 75 54.46 31.73 -41.68
N ALA A 76 53.44 32.51 -42.05
CA ALA A 76 52.12 32.45 -41.38
C ALA A 76 51.30 31.20 -41.75
N ASN A 77 50.94 30.38 -40.75
CA ASN A 77 49.82 29.43 -40.81
C ASN A 77 48.54 30.16 -40.32
N LYS A 78 47.63 30.51 -41.22
CA LYS A 78 46.46 31.35 -40.93
C LYS A 78 45.34 30.57 -40.21
N TYR A 79 45.51 30.28 -38.92
CA TYR A 79 44.40 29.83 -38.06
C TYR A 79 44.33 30.63 -36.76
N VAL A 80 43.33 31.51 -36.68
CA VAL A 80 42.91 32.17 -35.43
C VAL A 80 41.48 31.73 -35.19
N LEU A 81 41.25 30.95 -34.12
CA LEU A 81 39.92 30.52 -33.72
C LEU A 81 39.15 31.75 -33.18
N PRO A 82 38.03 32.17 -33.79
CA PRO A 82 37.25 33.29 -33.28
C PRO A 82 36.58 32.95 -31.94
N VAL A 83 36.33 33.98 -31.12
CA VAL A 83 35.51 33.85 -29.90
C VAL A 83 34.09 33.41 -30.30
N ALA A 84 33.59 32.34 -29.69
CA ALA A 84 32.30 31.75 -30.03
C ALA A 84 31.13 32.73 -29.80
N GLY A 85 30.18 32.76 -30.74
CA GLY A 85 28.98 33.59 -30.69
C GLY A 85 27.81 32.91 -31.41
N LYS A 86 26.57 33.36 -31.17
CA LYS A 86 25.32 32.68 -31.57
C LYS A 86 25.17 32.38 -33.08
N SER A 87 25.95 33.03 -33.94
CA SER A 87 25.96 32.82 -35.39
C SER A 87 27.02 31.83 -35.88
N LEU A 88 27.96 31.40 -35.02
CA LEU A 88 29.08 30.54 -35.39
C LEU A 88 29.07 29.31 -34.46
N GLY A 89 28.51 28.22 -34.97
CA GLY A 89 28.45 26.94 -34.27
C GLY A 89 29.85 26.42 -33.95
N GLY A 90 30.19 26.43 -32.67
CA GLY A 90 31.48 25.93 -32.18
C GLY A 90 31.47 25.36 -30.75
N VAL A 91 30.47 25.70 -29.93
CA VAL A 91 30.30 25.09 -28.60
C VAL A 91 28.84 24.70 -28.42
N LYS A 92 28.54 23.39 -28.42
CA LYS A 92 27.27 22.92 -27.86
C LYS A 92 27.38 23.00 -26.34
N THR A 93 27.04 24.15 -25.76
CA THR A 93 26.76 24.24 -24.33
C THR A 93 25.44 23.50 -24.09
N THR A 94 25.49 22.31 -23.52
CA THR A 94 24.28 21.57 -23.13
C THR A 94 23.57 22.17 -21.91
N SER A 95 24.04 23.32 -21.42
CA SER A 95 23.46 24.08 -20.33
C SER A 95 22.84 25.38 -20.86
N ASP A 96 21.51 25.39 -20.94
CA ASP A 96 20.69 26.58 -21.19
C ASP A 96 20.73 27.51 -19.97
N VAL A 97 21.87 28.16 -19.70
CA VAL A 97 21.93 29.19 -18.65
C VAL A 97 21.42 30.50 -19.25
N ALA A 98 20.15 30.82 -18.98
CA ALA A 98 19.48 32.02 -19.50
C ALA A 98 20.10 33.35 -19.02
N SER A 99 20.90 33.34 -17.95
CA SER A 99 21.61 34.52 -17.41
C SER A 99 22.77 34.13 -16.49
N ALA A 100 23.91 34.81 -16.63
CA ALA A 100 25.08 34.66 -15.75
C ALA A 100 25.10 35.67 -14.58
N ALA A 101 24.06 36.49 -14.42
CA ALA A 101 24.01 37.49 -13.35
C ALA A 101 23.88 36.81 -11.97
N GLY A 102 24.86 37.02 -11.09
CA GLY A 102 24.84 36.54 -9.70
C GLY A 102 25.64 35.27 -9.42
N TYR A 103 26.26 34.64 -10.43
CA TYR A 103 27.06 33.42 -10.25
C TYR A 103 28.56 33.72 -10.21
N THR A 104 29.30 33.09 -9.30
CA THR A 104 30.77 33.12 -9.34
C THR A 104 31.32 32.06 -10.31
N PRO A 105 32.17 32.43 -11.30
CA PRO A 105 32.77 31.45 -12.21
C PRO A 105 33.71 30.49 -11.47
N SER A 106 33.52 29.18 -11.65
CA SER A 106 34.51 28.16 -11.26
C SER A 106 35.52 27.96 -12.40
N PRO A 107 36.77 27.51 -12.13
CA PRO A 107 37.72 27.17 -13.19
C PRO A 107 37.14 26.18 -14.21
N ILE A 108 37.50 26.37 -15.48
CA ILE A 108 37.14 25.49 -16.59
C ILE A 108 37.84 24.15 -16.37
N VAL A 109 37.06 23.08 -16.23
CA VAL A 109 37.57 21.70 -16.23
C VAL A 109 37.12 21.08 -17.54
N ASP A 110 38.07 20.57 -18.34
CA ASP A 110 37.82 19.86 -19.61
C ASP A 110 36.93 20.62 -20.61
N GLY A 111 37.07 21.94 -20.68
CA GLY A 111 36.34 22.78 -21.62
C GLY A 111 34.90 23.12 -21.21
N VAL A 112 34.48 22.74 -20.01
CA VAL A 112 33.15 23.05 -19.45
C VAL A 112 33.27 24.11 -18.35
N VAL A 113 32.51 25.21 -18.48
CA VAL A 113 32.37 26.22 -17.43
C VAL A 113 31.42 25.70 -16.37
N TYR A 114 31.92 25.51 -15.14
CA TYR A 114 31.09 25.17 -13.99
C TYR A 114 30.71 26.46 -13.23
N TYR A 115 29.44 26.61 -12.87
CA TYR A 115 28.97 27.65 -11.96
C TYR A 115 28.69 27.00 -10.60
N LYS A 116 29.21 27.57 -9.51
CA LYS A 116 29.20 26.90 -8.19
C LYS A 116 27.86 26.96 -7.46
N ASP A 117 26.92 27.77 -7.94
CA ASP A 117 25.75 28.18 -7.17
C ASP A 117 24.43 27.98 -7.93
N THR A 118 24.15 26.81 -8.52
CA THR A 118 22.80 26.53 -9.06
C THR A 118 21.77 26.51 -7.93
N LEU A 119 21.24 27.70 -7.61
CA LEU A 119 20.13 27.89 -6.69
C LEU A 119 18.87 27.42 -7.40
N TYR A 120 18.51 26.15 -7.21
CA TYR A 120 17.22 25.66 -7.66
C TYR A 120 16.13 26.35 -6.84
N PRO A 121 15.15 27.02 -7.48
CA PRO A 121 14.03 27.59 -6.75
C PRO A 121 13.30 26.48 -5.97
N PRO A 122 12.72 26.77 -4.79
CA PRO A 122 11.92 25.80 -4.07
C PRO A 122 10.79 25.29 -4.98
N ALA A 123 10.54 23.99 -4.96
CA ALA A 123 9.47 23.40 -5.75
C ALA A 123 8.12 23.96 -5.33
N SER A 124 7.26 24.28 -6.31
CA SER A 124 5.88 24.68 -6.08
C SER A 124 4.93 23.59 -6.60
N GLN A 125 3.62 23.73 -6.35
CA GLN A 125 2.62 22.82 -6.89
C GLN A 125 2.51 22.87 -8.42
N THR A 126 3.04 23.93 -9.05
CA THR A 126 2.90 24.21 -10.49
C THR A 126 4.23 24.32 -11.22
N ALA A 127 5.36 24.36 -10.51
CA ALA A 127 6.70 24.45 -11.08
C ALA A 127 7.68 23.52 -10.35
N PRO A 128 8.44 22.71 -11.08
CA PRO A 128 9.48 21.86 -10.50
C PRO A 128 10.61 22.71 -9.91
N GLY A 129 11.16 22.26 -8.78
CA GLY A 129 12.28 22.88 -8.08
C GLY A 129 13.32 21.83 -7.69
N THR A 130 13.62 21.72 -6.39
CA THR A 130 14.46 20.63 -5.83
C THR A 130 13.81 19.23 -5.90
N MET A 131 12.52 19.17 -6.24
CA MET A 131 11.73 17.98 -6.50
C MET A 131 10.73 18.26 -7.64
N SER A 132 10.14 17.21 -8.23
CA SER A 132 9.11 17.38 -9.26
C SER A 132 7.86 18.08 -8.70
N ALA A 133 7.10 18.78 -9.55
CA ALA A 133 5.83 19.37 -9.13
C ALA A 133 4.83 18.28 -8.70
N GLU A 134 4.89 17.12 -9.36
CA GLU A 134 4.10 15.92 -9.04
C GLU A 134 4.42 15.39 -7.64
N ASP A 135 5.71 15.27 -7.28
CA ASP A 135 6.11 14.83 -5.95
C ASP A 135 5.81 15.90 -4.91
N LYS A 136 5.95 17.20 -5.24
CA LYS A 136 5.63 18.28 -4.30
C LYS A 136 4.15 18.28 -3.94
N LYS A 137 3.30 17.94 -4.90
CA LYS A 137 1.85 17.76 -4.71
C LYS A 137 1.50 16.60 -3.78
N LYS A 138 2.30 15.52 -3.76
CA LYS A 138 2.13 14.41 -2.79
C LYS A 138 2.42 14.85 -1.35
N LEU A 139 3.22 15.90 -1.17
CA LEU A 139 3.56 16.47 0.13
C LEU A 139 2.64 17.64 0.55
N ASP A 140 1.64 17.99 -0.26
CA ASP A 140 0.72 19.07 0.11
C ASP A 140 -0.21 18.64 1.25
N GLY A 141 -0.36 19.51 2.25
CA GLY A 141 -1.16 19.23 3.45
C GLY A 141 -0.43 18.45 4.54
N ILE A 142 0.85 18.10 4.32
CA ILE A 142 1.72 17.53 5.36
C ILE A 142 2.41 18.69 6.08
N GLU A 143 2.14 18.85 7.37
CA GLU A 143 2.79 19.86 8.21
C GLU A 143 4.29 19.57 8.39
N ASP A 144 5.10 20.60 8.61
CA ASP A 144 6.54 20.43 8.86
C ASP A 144 6.74 19.60 10.13
N GLY A 145 7.55 18.54 10.02
CA GLY A 145 7.76 17.57 11.11
C GLY A 145 6.69 16.48 11.28
N ALA A 146 5.74 16.33 10.35
CA ALA A 146 4.77 15.23 10.40
C ALA A 146 5.45 13.84 10.35
N THR A 147 5.16 12.99 11.33
CA THR A 147 5.57 11.58 11.36
C THR A 147 4.68 10.71 10.48
N CYS A 148 5.26 9.76 9.76
CA CYS A 148 4.51 8.73 9.04
C CYS A 148 3.66 7.92 10.02
N VAL A 149 2.33 8.07 9.95
CA VAL A 149 1.40 7.23 10.69
C VAL A 149 1.12 6.00 9.84
N ILE A 150 1.82 4.90 10.12
CA ILE A 150 1.46 3.60 9.56
C ILE A 150 0.18 3.17 10.28
N VAL A 151 -0.90 2.96 9.53
CA VAL A 151 -2.09 2.28 10.05
C VAL A 151 -1.76 0.79 10.02
N ASP A 152 -1.51 0.19 11.18
CA ASP A 152 -1.24 -1.24 11.26
C ASP A 152 -2.45 -2.04 10.77
N ASP A 153 -2.20 -3.12 10.02
CA ASP A 153 -3.24 -4.05 9.56
C ASP A 153 -3.95 -4.77 10.72
N TRP A 154 -3.38 -4.74 11.94
CA TRP A 154 -3.96 -5.37 13.13
C TRP A 154 -3.68 -4.55 14.42
N PRO A 155 -4.66 -4.40 15.32
CA PRO A 155 -4.47 -3.67 16.57
C PRO A 155 -3.59 -4.46 17.55
N GLU A 156 -2.33 -4.06 17.65
CA GLU A 156 -1.38 -4.61 18.63
C GLU A 156 -1.31 -3.77 19.91
N PRO A 157 -1.05 -4.38 21.08
CA PRO A 157 -1.05 -3.70 22.38
C PRO A 157 0.04 -2.61 22.54
N ARG A 158 0.95 -2.45 21.57
CA ARG A 158 2.02 -1.44 21.57
C ARG A 158 1.84 -0.34 20.52
N SER A 159 0.73 -0.33 19.78
CA SER A 159 0.49 0.71 18.78
C SER A 159 0.35 2.10 19.44
N GLN A 160 1.06 3.07 18.88
CA GLN A 160 0.98 4.50 19.25
C GLN A 160 -0.01 5.28 18.36
N ASN A 161 -0.64 4.62 17.38
CA ASN A 161 -1.55 5.27 16.43
C ASN A 161 -2.94 5.47 17.07
N ALA A 162 -3.54 6.65 16.86
CA ALA A 162 -4.81 7.04 17.50
C ALA A 162 -6.00 6.11 17.15
N VAL A 163 -6.00 5.53 15.95
CA VAL A 163 -7.06 4.62 15.46
C VAL A 163 -6.86 3.14 15.82
N SER A 164 -5.65 2.75 16.25
CA SER A 164 -5.35 1.45 16.87
C SER A 164 -4.90 1.60 18.32
N SER A 165 -5.35 2.69 18.95
CA SER A 165 -4.95 3.08 20.29
C SER A 165 -5.23 1.96 21.28
N GLY A 166 -4.32 1.75 22.23
CA GLY A 166 -4.47 0.72 23.28
C GLY A 166 -5.85 0.70 23.94
N GLY A 167 -6.57 1.83 23.99
CA GLY A 167 -7.96 1.89 24.47
C GLY A 167 -8.98 1.06 23.68
N VAL A 168 -8.82 0.90 22.36
CA VAL A 168 -9.68 0.04 21.53
C VAL A 168 -9.34 -1.43 21.77
N HIS A 169 -8.04 -1.76 21.88
CA HIS A 169 -7.56 -3.10 22.21
C HIS A 169 -8.07 -3.57 23.59
N GLU A 170 -7.98 -2.71 24.61
CA GLU A 170 -8.49 -3.01 25.95
C GLU A 170 -10.00 -3.23 25.96
N LYS A 171 -10.76 -2.43 25.20
CA LYS A 171 -12.20 -2.64 25.03
C LYS A 171 -12.50 -3.98 24.35
N LEU A 172 -11.82 -4.32 23.25
CA LEU A 172 -12.00 -5.60 22.56
C LEU A 172 -11.63 -6.79 23.45
N LYS A 173 -10.52 -6.70 24.17
CA LYS A 173 -10.10 -7.71 25.14
C LYS A 173 -11.17 -7.90 26.22
N SER A 174 -11.69 -6.80 26.80
CA SER A 174 -12.74 -6.90 27.81
C SER A 174 -14.00 -7.57 27.28
N VAL A 175 -14.38 -7.30 26.02
CA VAL A 175 -15.52 -7.96 25.37
C VAL A 175 -15.28 -9.47 25.25
N SER A 176 -14.10 -9.89 24.83
CA SER A 176 -13.72 -11.32 24.77
C SER A 176 -13.72 -11.99 26.14
N ASP A 177 -13.22 -11.30 27.17
CA ASP A 177 -13.22 -11.81 28.55
C ASP A 177 -14.66 -11.96 29.07
N TYR A 178 -15.53 -10.97 28.84
CA TYR A 178 -16.94 -11.05 29.21
C TYR A 178 -17.68 -12.17 28.48
N LEU A 179 -17.37 -12.40 27.21
CA LEU A 179 -17.98 -13.48 26.43
C LEU A 179 -17.54 -14.85 26.95
N SER A 180 -16.28 -14.98 27.35
CA SER A 180 -15.72 -16.21 27.92
C SER A 180 -16.33 -16.58 29.27
N LEU A 181 -16.95 -15.61 29.97
CA LEU A 181 -17.67 -15.85 31.22
C LEU A 181 -19.15 -16.26 31.02
N LYS A 182 -19.68 -16.17 29.80
CA LYS A 182 -21.07 -16.58 29.50
C LYS A 182 -21.16 -18.10 29.28
N ALA A 183 -22.33 -18.67 29.55
CA ALA A 183 -22.61 -20.06 29.21
C ALA A 183 -22.75 -20.24 27.68
N PRO A 184 -22.40 -21.42 27.11
CA PRO A 184 -22.62 -21.72 25.70
C PRO A 184 -24.09 -21.61 25.29
N LEU A 185 -24.35 -21.22 24.04
CA LEU A 185 -25.72 -21.15 23.50
C LEU A 185 -26.35 -22.55 23.41
N ALA A 186 -25.59 -23.53 22.91
CA ALA A 186 -26.02 -24.91 22.79
C ALA A 186 -25.65 -25.68 24.06
N SER A 187 -26.64 -26.31 24.70
CA SER A 187 -26.46 -27.14 25.90
C SER A 187 -25.64 -26.45 27.00
N PRO A 188 -26.08 -25.28 27.50
CA PRO A 188 -25.37 -24.57 28.55
C PRO A 188 -25.20 -25.45 29.79
N ALA A 189 -23.96 -25.63 30.24
CA ALA A 189 -23.70 -26.15 31.59
C ALA A 189 -23.95 -25.02 32.60
N LEU A 190 -25.03 -25.14 33.39
CA LEU A 190 -25.33 -24.20 34.46
C LEU A 190 -24.47 -24.51 35.69
N SER A 191 -23.95 -23.47 36.35
CA SER A 191 -23.17 -23.59 37.60
C SER A 191 -23.67 -22.61 38.66
N GLY A 192 -23.30 -22.84 39.92
CA GLY A 192 -23.82 -22.07 41.06
C GLY A 192 -25.31 -22.33 41.32
N THR A 193 -26.04 -21.28 41.72
CA THR A 193 -27.50 -21.30 41.92
C THR A 193 -28.21 -20.51 40.81
N PRO A 194 -28.45 -21.10 39.62
CA PRO A 194 -29.14 -20.44 38.53
C PRO A 194 -30.57 -20.07 38.94
N THR A 195 -31.01 -18.88 38.57
CA THR A 195 -32.38 -18.42 38.78
C THR A 195 -33.11 -18.29 37.45
N ALA A 196 -34.42 -18.55 37.47
CA ALA A 196 -35.32 -18.33 36.35
C ALA A 196 -36.65 -17.75 36.87
N PRO A 197 -37.41 -17.02 36.06
CA PRO A 197 -38.77 -16.59 36.42
C PRO A 197 -39.63 -17.82 36.74
N THR A 198 -40.47 -17.74 37.78
CA THR A 198 -41.40 -18.83 38.11
C THR A 198 -42.56 -18.84 37.12
N PRO A 199 -42.77 -19.93 36.36
CA PRO A 199 -43.91 -20.05 35.45
C PRO A 199 -45.26 -20.01 36.20
N SER A 200 -46.34 -19.72 35.49
CA SER A 200 -47.70 -19.88 36.04
C SER A 200 -48.05 -21.36 36.20
N ALA A 201 -48.96 -21.69 37.13
CA ALA A 201 -49.31 -23.08 37.46
C ALA A 201 -49.86 -23.90 36.27
N ALA A 202 -50.46 -23.25 35.28
CA ALA A 202 -51.01 -23.89 34.07
C ALA A 202 -50.04 -23.91 32.87
N ASP A 203 -48.79 -23.46 33.03
CA ASP A 203 -47.83 -23.40 31.92
C ASP A 203 -47.40 -24.81 31.49
N ASN A 204 -47.59 -25.11 30.19
CA ASN A 204 -47.22 -26.37 29.55
C ASN A 204 -46.19 -26.19 28.41
N SER A 205 -45.44 -25.09 28.43
CA SER A 205 -44.41 -24.77 27.44
C SER A 205 -43.06 -25.42 27.76
N THR A 206 -42.06 -25.17 26.92
CA THR A 206 -40.69 -25.70 27.05
C THR A 206 -39.77 -24.85 27.95
N LYS A 207 -40.33 -23.95 28.77
CA LYS A 207 -39.56 -23.13 29.72
C LYS A 207 -38.92 -23.98 30.81
N ILE A 208 -37.87 -23.45 31.44
CA ILE A 208 -37.23 -24.07 32.61
C ILE A 208 -38.23 -24.05 33.78
N ALA A 209 -38.51 -25.22 34.35
CA ALA A 209 -39.30 -25.33 35.57
C ALA A 209 -38.48 -24.90 36.79
N THR A 210 -38.95 -23.91 37.55
CA THR A 210 -38.33 -23.53 38.82
C THR A 210 -38.77 -24.48 39.95
N THR A 211 -38.00 -24.54 41.02
CA THR A 211 -38.34 -25.32 42.22
C THR A 211 -39.67 -24.90 42.84
N ALA A 212 -40.00 -23.60 42.79
CA ALA A 212 -41.28 -23.06 43.24
C ALA A 212 -42.46 -23.57 42.42
N PHE A 213 -42.33 -23.62 41.08
CA PHE A 213 -43.37 -24.17 40.20
C PHE A 213 -43.61 -25.66 40.48
N VAL A 214 -42.53 -26.46 40.59
CA VAL A 214 -42.65 -27.91 40.85
C VAL A 214 -43.28 -28.19 42.21
N GLN A 215 -42.90 -27.46 43.27
CA GLN A 215 -43.52 -27.64 44.59
C GLN A 215 -45.02 -27.35 44.58
N THR A 216 -45.44 -26.28 43.89
CA THR A 216 -46.87 -25.96 43.74
C THR A 216 -47.60 -27.05 42.96
N ALA A 217 -47.08 -27.46 41.81
CA ALA A 217 -47.70 -28.48 40.96
C ALA A 217 -47.86 -29.82 41.69
N VAL A 218 -46.82 -30.28 42.40
CA VAL A 218 -46.88 -31.52 43.20
C VAL A 218 -47.90 -31.39 44.33
N ARG A 219 -47.93 -30.25 45.02
CA ARG A 219 -48.88 -30.02 46.11
C ARG A 219 -50.32 -30.07 45.63
N GLU A 220 -50.61 -29.46 44.48
CA GLU A 220 -51.93 -29.48 43.86
C GLU A 220 -52.33 -30.89 43.42
N ALA A 221 -51.42 -31.64 42.79
CA ALA A 221 -51.64 -33.02 42.40
C ALA A 221 -51.96 -33.93 43.60
N VAL A 222 -51.23 -33.77 44.71
CA VAL A 222 -51.46 -34.56 45.93
C VAL A 222 -52.78 -34.19 46.61
N THR A 223 -53.22 -32.92 46.57
CA THR A 223 -54.56 -32.55 47.08
C THR A 223 -55.71 -33.09 46.24
N GLY A 224 -55.47 -33.50 44.98
CA GLY A 224 -56.46 -34.20 44.16
C GLY A 224 -56.49 -35.72 44.35
N ALA A 225 -55.49 -36.30 45.02
CA ALA A 225 -55.40 -37.73 45.30
C ALA A 225 -55.96 -38.05 46.71
N THR A 226 -56.58 -39.23 46.86
CA THR A 226 -57.13 -39.64 48.15
C THR A 226 -56.01 -39.81 49.19
N ALA A 227 -56.18 -39.24 50.39
CA ALA A 227 -55.12 -39.19 51.39
C ALA A 227 -55.58 -39.82 52.71
N TYR A 228 -54.91 -40.90 53.13
CA TYR A 228 -55.18 -41.54 54.41
C TYR A 228 -54.71 -40.65 55.57
N GLN A 229 -55.62 -40.35 56.49
CA GLN A 229 -55.36 -39.50 57.65
C GLN A 229 -55.19 -40.30 58.95
N GLY A 230 -55.31 -41.62 58.90
CA GLY A 230 -55.15 -42.51 60.05
C GLY A 230 -56.45 -43.16 60.50
N GLY A 231 -56.38 -43.79 61.68
CA GLY A 231 -57.54 -44.39 62.34
C GLY A 231 -58.40 -43.32 63.03
N ALA A 232 -59.72 -43.38 62.85
CA ALA A 232 -60.64 -42.49 63.54
C ALA A 232 -61.15 -43.12 64.83
N GLU A 233 -60.71 -42.57 65.97
CA GLU A 233 -61.17 -42.98 67.31
C GLU A 233 -62.57 -42.43 67.66
N SER A 234 -63.00 -41.37 66.98
CA SER A 234 -64.37 -40.83 67.06
C SER A 234 -64.61 -39.82 65.92
N TYR A 235 -65.87 -39.50 65.63
CA TYR A 235 -66.20 -38.43 64.68
C TYR A 235 -65.69 -37.06 65.16
N ALA A 236 -65.76 -36.80 66.46
CA ALA A 236 -65.25 -35.59 67.09
C ALA A 236 -63.75 -35.37 66.81
N ALA A 237 -62.95 -36.44 66.80
CA ALA A 237 -61.52 -36.36 66.50
C ALA A 237 -61.26 -35.93 65.04
N ILE A 238 -62.06 -36.42 64.10
CA ILE A 238 -61.97 -36.03 62.67
C ILE A 238 -62.30 -34.53 62.52
N ILE A 239 -63.44 -34.11 63.08
CA ILE A 239 -63.92 -32.73 62.92
C ILE A 239 -63.20 -31.73 63.84
N ALA A 240 -62.34 -32.16 64.76
CA ALA A 240 -61.51 -31.26 65.57
C ALA A 240 -60.37 -30.66 64.73
N THR A 241 -59.84 -31.39 63.75
CA THR A 241 -58.76 -30.95 62.87
C THR A 241 -59.29 -30.33 61.57
N ALA A 242 -58.39 -29.84 60.71
CA ALA A 242 -58.74 -29.52 59.33
C ALA A 242 -58.95 -30.81 58.51
N TYR A 243 -59.83 -30.77 57.52
CA TYR A 243 -59.99 -31.83 56.52
C TYR A 243 -60.14 -31.24 55.13
N LYS A 244 -59.79 -32.01 54.10
CA LYS A 244 -59.83 -31.61 52.68
C LYS A 244 -60.55 -32.67 51.85
N PRO A 245 -61.09 -32.30 50.67
CA PRO A 245 -61.60 -33.28 49.71
C PRO A 245 -60.56 -34.38 49.46
N GLY A 246 -61.00 -35.63 49.42
CA GLY A 246 -60.11 -36.78 49.19
C GLY A 246 -59.50 -37.36 50.46
N TRP A 247 -59.57 -36.67 51.60
CA TRP A 247 -59.05 -37.22 52.85
C TRP A 247 -59.95 -38.32 53.37
N TYR A 248 -59.37 -39.39 53.89
CA TYR A 248 -60.15 -40.46 54.50
C TYR A 248 -59.52 -41.02 55.76
N TRP A 249 -60.38 -41.54 56.64
CA TRP A 249 -60.02 -42.25 57.85
C TRP A 249 -60.65 -43.64 57.83
N VAL A 250 -60.03 -44.57 58.53
CA VAL A 250 -60.64 -45.88 58.82
C VAL A 250 -61.12 -45.85 60.26
N VAL A 251 -62.39 -46.17 60.51
CA VAL A 251 -62.99 -46.19 61.85
C VAL A 251 -62.29 -47.23 62.70
N LYS A 252 -61.78 -46.82 63.87
CA LYS A 252 -61.15 -47.74 64.84
C LYS A 252 -62.07 -48.12 65.98
N THR A 253 -62.90 -47.16 66.42
CA THR A 253 -63.85 -47.37 67.50
C THR A 253 -65.27 -47.20 66.93
N PRO A 254 -66.15 -48.21 67.05
CA PRO A 254 -67.54 -48.10 66.58
C PRO A 254 -68.26 -46.90 67.20
N GLY A 255 -69.10 -46.25 66.41
CA GLY A 255 -69.78 -45.04 66.85
C GLY A 255 -70.56 -44.34 65.74
N ALA A 256 -71.15 -43.18 66.06
CA ALA A 256 -71.84 -42.37 65.06
C ALA A 256 -70.85 -41.42 64.35
N TYR A 257 -70.75 -41.51 63.03
CA TYR A 257 -69.94 -40.63 62.18
C TYR A 257 -70.85 -40.01 61.12
N ALA A 258 -70.84 -38.68 61.03
CA ALA A 258 -71.73 -37.91 60.14
C ALA A 258 -73.21 -38.39 60.18
N GLY A 259 -73.72 -38.69 61.37
CA GLY A 259 -75.09 -39.17 61.58
C GLY A 259 -75.36 -40.64 61.23
N GLN A 260 -74.35 -41.39 60.77
CA GLN A 260 -74.46 -42.83 60.47
C GLN A 260 -73.79 -43.69 61.54
N ALA A 261 -74.39 -44.82 61.90
CA ALA A 261 -73.75 -45.82 62.76
C ALA A 261 -72.64 -46.53 61.98
N CYS A 262 -71.40 -46.45 62.45
CA CYS A 262 -70.23 -47.07 61.82
C CYS A 262 -69.59 -48.11 62.75
N GLU A 263 -69.06 -49.16 62.16
CA GLU A 263 -68.30 -50.22 62.82
C GLU A 263 -66.79 -50.03 62.60
N ALA A 264 -65.96 -50.77 63.34
CA ALA A 264 -64.52 -50.76 63.10
C ALA A 264 -64.22 -51.33 61.70
N GLY A 265 -63.44 -50.59 60.92
CA GLY A 265 -63.11 -50.92 59.53
C GLY A 265 -63.95 -50.20 58.48
N ASP A 266 -64.98 -49.47 58.87
CA ASP A 266 -65.66 -48.54 57.97
C ASP A 266 -64.74 -47.38 57.58
N MET A 267 -65.01 -46.75 56.43
CA MET A 267 -64.25 -45.57 56.00
C MET A 267 -65.09 -44.31 56.10
N VAL A 268 -64.48 -43.24 56.58
CA VAL A 268 -65.02 -41.88 56.57
C VAL A 268 -64.26 -41.09 55.53
N PHE A 269 -64.93 -40.59 54.50
CA PHE A 269 -64.32 -39.88 53.39
C PHE A 269 -64.80 -38.42 53.37
N ALA A 270 -63.88 -37.46 53.41
CA ALA A 270 -64.19 -36.05 53.29
C ALA A 270 -64.33 -35.66 51.81
N ASN A 271 -65.52 -35.22 51.44
CA ASN A 271 -65.83 -34.72 50.09
C ASN A 271 -65.54 -33.24 49.92
N THR A 272 -65.65 -32.48 51.02
CA THR A 272 -65.48 -31.02 51.02
C THR A 272 -64.38 -30.63 52.01
N ALA A 273 -63.71 -29.51 51.75
CA ALA A 273 -62.81 -28.93 52.75
C ALA A 273 -63.60 -28.38 53.95
N LYS A 274 -63.02 -28.47 55.15
CA LYS A 274 -63.63 -27.87 56.34
C LYS A 274 -63.80 -26.37 56.16
N GLY A 275 -65.03 -25.89 56.31
CA GLY A 275 -65.33 -24.46 56.42
C GLY A 275 -65.04 -23.91 57.81
N SER A 276 -65.73 -22.85 58.21
CA SER A 276 -65.66 -22.34 59.59
C SER A 276 -66.22 -23.31 60.64
N THR A 277 -67.10 -24.22 60.22
CA THR A 277 -67.66 -25.33 61.01
C THR A 277 -67.72 -26.59 60.16
N SER A 278 -67.79 -27.75 60.83
CA SER A 278 -68.03 -29.02 60.16
C SER A 278 -69.51 -29.31 59.98
N LYS A 279 -69.86 -30.02 58.91
CA LYS A 279 -71.21 -30.54 58.65
C LYS A 279 -71.12 -32.01 58.33
N ASP A 280 -72.15 -32.77 58.70
CA ASP A 280 -72.22 -34.19 58.37
C ASP A 280 -72.24 -34.43 56.85
N SER A 281 -72.85 -33.52 56.09
CA SER A 281 -72.81 -33.53 54.62
C SER A 281 -71.43 -33.34 53.99
N ASP A 282 -70.41 -32.97 54.77
CA ASP A 282 -69.03 -32.86 54.27
C ASP A 282 -68.38 -34.23 54.08
N PHE A 283 -69.00 -35.29 54.61
CA PHE A 283 -68.45 -36.64 54.65
C PHE A 283 -69.38 -37.67 54.02
N ASP A 284 -68.80 -38.61 53.30
CA ASP A 284 -69.44 -39.87 52.95
C ASP A 284 -68.92 -40.96 53.89
N ILE A 285 -69.80 -41.81 54.41
CA ILE A 285 -69.37 -43.02 55.11
C ILE A 285 -69.55 -44.22 54.19
N ILE A 286 -68.49 -45.01 54.10
CA ILE A 286 -68.44 -46.22 53.30
C ILE A 286 -68.48 -47.39 54.28
N GLN A 287 -69.66 -47.99 54.41
CA GLN A 287 -69.94 -49.10 55.34
C GLN A 287 -69.53 -50.47 54.76
N SER A 288 -68.37 -50.50 54.11
CA SER A 288 -67.89 -51.71 53.41
C SER A 288 -66.90 -52.52 54.25
N ASN A 289 -66.70 -52.19 55.54
CA ASN A 289 -65.80 -52.91 56.46
C ASN A 289 -64.48 -53.33 55.78
N ILE A 290 -63.73 -52.35 55.26
CA ILE A 290 -62.55 -52.60 54.40
C ILE A 290 -61.41 -53.33 55.12
N ASP A 291 -61.48 -53.42 56.46
CA ASP A 291 -60.55 -54.17 57.30
C ASP A 291 -60.55 -55.69 57.04
N PHE A 292 -61.55 -56.24 56.32
CA PHE A 292 -61.63 -57.67 56.00
C PHE A 292 -61.28 -58.04 54.55
N VAL A 293 -60.83 -57.10 53.70
CA VAL A 293 -60.33 -57.48 52.37
C VAL A 293 -58.98 -58.18 52.54
N THR A 294 -59.02 -59.51 52.63
CA THR A 294 -57.81 -60.31 52.71
C THR A 294 -57.15 -60.40 51.32
N ALA A 295 -55.87 -60.77 51.27
CA ALA A 295 -55.21 -61.07 50.01
C ALA A 295 -55.89 -62.20 49.21
N ALA A 296 -56.77 -63.00 49.84
CA ALA A 296 -57.58 -64.00 49.18
C ALA A 296 -58.83 -63.41 48.50
N ASP A 297 -59.45 -62.39 49.09
CA ASP A 297 -60.61 -61.70 48.51
C ASP A 297 -60.23 -60.90 47.26
N VAL A 298 -59.06 -60.25 47.27
CA VAL A 298 -58.50 -59.56 46.09
C VAL A 298 -58.20 -60.52 44.95
N LYS A 299 -57.75 -61.75 45.28
CA LYS A 299 -57.50 -62.81 44.29
C LYS A 299 -58.77 -63.43 43.71
N GLY A 300 -59.93 -63.27 44.36
CA GLY A 300 -61.21 -63.70 43.83
C GLY A 300 -61.85 -62.70 42.85
N TRP A 301 -61.29 -61.49 42.75
CA TRP A 301 -61.79 -60.41 41.88
C TRP A 301 -61.05 -60.30 40.54
N PHE A 302 -59.97 -61.04 40.37
CA PHE A 302 -59.19 -61.19 39.13
C PHE A 302 -59.08 -62.66 38.74
#